data_AF-A0A936Z595-F1
#
_entry.id   AF-A0A936Z595-F1
#
_cell.length_a   1.000
_cell.length_b   1.000
_cell.length_c   1.000
_cell.angle_alpha   90.00
_cell.angle_beta   90.00
_cell.angle_gamma   90.00
#
_symmetry.space_group_name_H-M   'P 1'
#
loop_
_entity.id
_entity.type
_entity.pdbx_description
1 polymer ?
#
loop_
_entity_poly.entity_id
_entity_poly.type
_entity_poly.pdbx_seq_one_letter_code
_entity_poly.pdbx_strand_id
1 'polypeptide(L)'
;MPASLAGPLHAYLVEQGADGRGRLATDVLGFSDNQLEEVHDYIQWLFPLQTRSGAQPGAPVLTVAETEAIRVDPRATETLMKATERMLRFYRDTGWWLTGYDHNHLRITRILHSLRLLVGPEAAQSFHKAILAMHDAAGAPVNARSLHYWAEAAGS
;
A
#
# COMPACT_ATOMS: atom_id res chain seq x y z
N MET A 1 15.74 -23.09 -11.75
CA MET A 1 15.36 -22.08 -12.76
C MET A 1 14.93 -20.83 -12.01
N PRO A 2 15.43 -19.62 -12.32
CA PRO A 2 14.80 -18.42 -11.78
C PRO A 2 13.33 -18.42 -12.21
N ALA A 3 12.42 -18.18 -11.27
CA ALA A 3 10.99 -18.09 -11.58
C ALA A 3 10.79 -16.98 -12.63
N SER A 4 10.07 -17.29 -13.71
CA SER A 4 9.70 -16.29 -14.71
C SER A 4 8.89 -15.18 -14.04
N LEU A 5 9.19 -13.92 -14.39
CA LEU A 5 8.37 -12.80 -13.97
C LEU A 5 6.96 -12.97 -14.56
N ALA A 6 5.94 -12.73 -13.73
CA ALA A 6 4.53 -12.95 -14.08
C ALA A 6 3.87 -11.70 -14.68
N GLY A 7 4.52 -10.54 -14.52
CA GLY A 7 4.04 -9.25 -15.00
C GLY A 7 4.82 -8.08 -14.37
N PRO A 8 4.48 -6.83 -14.72
CA PRO A 8 5.22 -5.64 -14.28
C PRO A 8 5.14 -5.39 -12.77
N LEU A 9 4.02 -5.72 -12.11
CA LEU A 9 3.90 -5.54 -10.65
C LEU A 9 4.72 -6.60 -9.91
N HIS A 10 4.68 -7.85 -10.38
CA HIS A 10 5.55 -8.88 -9.83
C HIS A 10 7.03 -8.48 -10.01
N ALA A 11 7.42 -8.06 -11.22
CA ALA A 11 8.78 -7.58 -11.51
C ALA A 11 9.22 -6.44 -10.60
N TYR A 12 8.35 -5.44 -10.41
CA TYR A 12 8.61 -4.29 -9.54
C TYR A 12 8.82 -4.71 -8.07
N LEU A 13 7.93 -5.55 -7.53
CA LEU A 13 8.01 -5.97 -6.12
C LEU A 13 9.21 -6.89 -5.83
N VAL A 14 9.78 -7.57 -6.83
CA VAL A 14 10.99 -8.39 -6.67
C VAL A 14 12.27 -7.67 -7.12
N GLU A 15 12.23 -6.33 -7.26
CA GLU A 15 13.37 -5.47 -7.63
C GLU A 15 13.99 -5.84 -9.00
N GLN A 16 13.19 -6.37 -9.94
CA GLN A 16 13.61 -6.72 -11.30
C GLN A 16 12.87 -5.92 -12.38
N GLY A 17 12.03 -4.96 -11.97
CA GLY A 17 11.31 -4.05 -12.84
C GLY A 17 11.15 -2.71 -12.16
N ALA A 18 10.83 -1.69 -12.96
CA ALA A 18 10.61 -0.34 -12.49
C ALA A 18 9.14 0.07 -12.69
N ASP A 19 8.70 1.06 -11.92
CA ASP A 19 7.40 1.67 -12.10
C ASP A 19 7.32 2.53 -13.39
N GLY A 20 6.17 3.16 -13.63
CA GLY A 20 5.96 4.02 -14.81
C GLY A 20 6.85 5.26 -14.88
N ARG A 21 7.62 5.56 -13.84
CA ARG A 21 8.61 6.65 -13.78
C ARG A 21 10.06 6.14 -13.85
N GLY A 22 10.27 4.83 -13.96
CA GLY A 22 11.60 4.22 -14.00
C GLY A 22 12.24 4.05 -12.63
N ARG A 23 11.47 4.07 -11.53
CA ARG A 23 11.97 3.86 -10.17
C ARG A 23 11.84 2.39 -9.76
N LEU A 24 12.80 1.87 -9.02
CA LEU A 24 12.68 0.60 -8.32
C LEU A 24 11.86 0.76 -7.03
N ALA A 25 11.39 -0.34 -6.46
CA ALA A 25 10.67 -0.29 -5.18
C ALA A 25 11.60 0.21 -4.06
N THR A 26 12.87 -0.21 -4.05
CA THR A 26 13.90 0.33 -3.16
C THR A 26 14.07 1.86 -3.24
N ASP A 27 14.02 2.46 -4.43
CA ASP A 27 14.11 3.92 -4.60
C ASP A 27 12.95 4.63 -3.90
N VAL A 28 11.72 4.13 -4.10
CA VAL A 28 10.50 4.69 -3.48
C VAL A 28 10.51 4.49 -1.97
N LEU A 29 10.98 3.34 -1.47
CA LEU A 29 11.12 3.09 -0.04
C LEU A 29 12.12 4.07 0.62
N GLY A 30 13.07 4.59 -0.14
CA GLY A 30 14.04 5.61 0.28
C GLY A 30 13.52 7.06 0.24
N PHE A 31 12.30 7.31 -0.21
CA PHE A 31 11.71 8.66 -0.20
C PHE A 31 11.65 9.24 1.21
N SER A 32 11.88 10.54 1.33
CA SER A 32 11.51 11.32 2.53
C SER A 32 9.99 11.41 2.69
N ASP A 33 9.51 11.78 3.87
CA ASP A 33 8.06 11.94 4.10
C ASP A 33 7.45 13.03 3.21
N ASN A 34 8.17 14.12 2.95
CA ASN A 34 7.72 15.15 1.99
C ASN A 34 7.57 14.56 0.58
N GLN A 35 8.50 13.72 0.14
CA GLN A 35 8.39 13.07 -1.16
C GLN A 35 7.22 12.08 -1.22
N LEU A 36 6.97 11.31 -0.15
CA LEU A 36 5.79 10.44 -0.10
C LEU A 36 4.48 11.24 -0.12
N GLU A 37 4.46 12.41 0.52
CA GLU A 37 3.29 13.28 0.50
C GLU A 37 3.07 13.90 -0.88
N GLU A 38 4.12 14.37 -1.55
CA GLU A 38 4.05 15.07 -2.84
C GLU A 38 3.87 14.13 -4.05
N VAL A 39 4.45 12.92 -3.99
CA VAL A 39 4.46 11.97 -5.11
C VAL A 39 3.38 10.93 -4.90
N HIS A 40 2.39 10.87 -5.79
CA HIS A 40 1.18 10.06 -5.54
C HIS A 40 1.10 8.78 -6.37
N ASP A 41 1.98 8.64 -7.36
CA ASP A 41 1.92 7.57 -8.36
C ASP A 41 2.62 6.26 -7.92
N TYR A 42 3.39 6.30 -6.83
CA TYR A 42 4.10 5.13 -6.32
C TYR A 42 3.16 4.13 -5.60
N ILE A 43 2.09 4.64 -4.97
CA ILE A 43 1.29 3.83 -4.03
C ILE A 43 0.54 2.72 -4.77
N GLN A 44 0.20 2.92 -6.05
CA GLN A 44 -0.42 1.89 -6.88
C GLN A 44 0.53 0.74 -7.21
N TRP A 45 1.83 0.98 -7.23
CA TRP A 45 2.85 -0.03 -7.52
C TRP A 45 3.26 -0.80 -6.28
N LEU A 46 3.43 -0.13 -5.14
CA LEU A 46 3.71 -0.80 -3.87
C LEU A 46 2.51 -1.58 -3.33
N PHE A 47 1.29 -1.06 -3.51
CA PHE A 47 0.05 -1.69 -3.02
C PHE A 47 -0.97 -1.83 -4.16
N PRO A 48 -0.71 -2.73 -5.11
CA PRO A 48 -1.55 -2.87 -6.29
C PRO A 48 -2.87 -3.57 -5.95
N LEU A 49 -3.90 -3.28 -6.76
CA LEU A 49 -5.24 -3.84 -6.64
C LEU A 49 -5.70 -4.37 -8.00
N GLN A 50 -6.66 -5.30 -7.98
CA GLN A 50 -7.29 -5.86 -9.17
C GLN A 50 -8.28 -4.89 -9.85
N THR A 51 -8.52 -3.73 -9.25
CA THR A 51 -9.37 -2.67 -9.78
C THR A 51 -8.53 -1.49 -10.25
N ARG A 52 -8.97 -0.86 -11.34
CA ARG A 52 -8.32 0.33 -11.87
C ARG A 52 -8.35 1.46 -10.83
N SER A 53 -7.23 2.15 -10.68
CA SER A 53 -7.14 3.32 -9.81
C SER A 53 -7.91 4.50 -10.41
N GLY A 54 -8.88 5.06 -9.68
CA GLY A 54 -9.53 6.31 -10.05
C GLY A 54 -8.59 7.52 -9.98
N ALA A 55 -7.63 7.51 -9.05
CA ALA A 55 -6.68 8.60 -8.85
C ALA A 55 -5.51 8.60 -9.86
N GLN A 56 -5.12 7.42 -10.36
CA GLN A 56 -4.02 7.26 -11.32
C GLN A 56 -4.41 6.24 -12.41
N PRO A 57 -5.18 6.66 -13.43
CA PRO A 57 -5.76 5.75 -14.41
C PRO A 57 -4.76 4.98 -15.28
N GLY A 58 -3.50 5.40 -15.31
CA GLY A 58 -2.39 4.74 -16.02
C GLY A 58 -1.58 3.76 -15.17
N ALA A 59 -1.91 3.61 -13.89
CA ALA A 59 -1.27 2.60 -13.05
C ALA A 59 -1.70 1.18 -13.45
N PRO A 60 -0.79 0.19 -13.35
CA PRO A 60 -1.11 -1.21 -13.68
C PRO A 60 -2.20 -1.75 -12.77
N VAL A 61 -2.99 -2.67 -13.30
CA VAL A 61 -4.01 -3.42 -12.57
C VAL A 61 -3.46 -4.80 -12.25
N LEU A 62 -3.54 -5.20 -10.98
CA LEU A 62 -3.06 -6.50 -10.53
C LEU A 62 -3.85 -7.63 -11.20
N THR A 63 -3.15 -8.49 -11.92
CA THR A 63 -3.75 -9.68 -12.55
C THR A 63 -3.82 -10.86 -11.58
N VAL A 64 -4.66 -11.85 -11.88
CA VAL A 64 -4.72 -13.11 -11.11
C VAL A 64 -3.38 -13.84 -11.15
N ALA A 65 -2.73 -13.87 -12.32
CA ALA A 65 -1.41 -14.50 -12.48
C ALA A 65 -0.34 -13.82 -11.63
N GLU A 66 -0.30 -12.48 -11.59
CA GLU A 66 0.62 -11.75 -10.71
C GLU A 66 0.26 -11.91 -9.23
N THR A 67 -1.03 -11.97 -8.89
CA THR A 67 -1.48 -12.21 -7.51
C THR A 67 -0.89 -13.51 -6.98
N GLU A 68 -1.06 -14.61 -7.70
CA GLU A 68 -0.53 -15.91 -7.29
C GLU A 68 0.99 -15.93 -7.25
N ALA A 69 1.66 -15.31 -8.24
CA ALA A 69 3.11 -15.23 -8.27
C ALA A 69 3.69 -14.41 -7.09
N ILE A 70 3.08 -13.27 -6.75
CA ILE A 70 3.50 -12.43 -5.63
C ILE A 70 3.32 -13.16 -4.29
N ARG A 71 2.20 -13.86 -4.11
CA ARG A 71 1.88 -14.58 -2.86
C ARG A 71 2.87 -15.70 -2.54
N VAL A 72 3.48 -16.31 -3.56
CA VAL A 72 4.44 -17.40 -3.38
C VAL A 72 5.91 -16.96 -3.51
N ASP A 73 6.18 -15.71 -3.89
CA ASP A 73 7.54 -15.17 -3.95
C ASP A 73 7.90 -14.43 -2.65
N PRO A 74 8.82 -14.97 -1.82
CA PRO A 74 9.19 -14.34 -0.56
C PRO A 74 9.82 -12.96 -0.74
N ARG A 75 10.44 -12.67 -1.90
CA ARG A 75 11.05 -11.36 -2.17
C ARG A 75 9.97 -10.28 -2.31
N ALA A 76 8.88 -10.60 -3.02
CA ALA A 76 7.76 -9.68 -3.17
C ALA A 76 7.06 -9.42 -1.83
N THR A 77 6.88 -10.49 -1.03
CA THR A 77 6.33 -10.37 0.33
C THR A 77 7.23 -9.50 1.22
N GLU A 78 8.56 -9.67 1.15
CA GLU A 78 9.52 -8.85 1.90
C GLU A 78 9.40 -7.36 1.53
N THR A 79 9.29 -7.04 0.24
CA THR A 79 9.08 -5.66 -0.25
C THR A 79 7.77 -5.08 0.26
N LEU A 80 6.67 -5.84 0.25
CA LEU A 80 5.38 -5.41 0.80
C LEU A 80 5.45 -5.13 2.30
N MET A 81 6.18 -5.96 3.06
CA MET A 81 6.38 -5.73 4.49
C MET A 81 7.20 -4.45 4.76
N LYS A 82 8.31 -4.25 4.02
CA LYS A 82 9.10 -3.01 4.09
C LYS A 82 8.27 -1.77 3.72
N ALA A 83 7.43 -1.88 2.69
CA ALA A 83 6.51 -0.81 2.30
C ALA A 83 5.48 -0.52 3.39
N THR A 84 4.93 -1.55 4.02
CA THR A 84 3.97 -1.42 5.12
C THR A 84 4.58 -0.68 6.30
N GLU A 85 5.77 -1.08 6.73
CA GLU A 85 6.52 -0.42 7.79
C GLU A 85 6.86 1.04 7.43
N ARG A 86 7.27 1.27 6.18
CA ARG A 86 7.58 2.62 5.68
C ARG A 86 6.38 3.55 5.74
N MET A 87 5.19 3.05 5.35
CA MET A 87 3.95 3.81 5.43
C MET A 87 3.47 4.01 6.86
N LEU A 88 3.65 3.03 7.76
CA LEU A 88 3.35 3.20 9.18
C LEU A 88 4.22 4.28 9.85
N ARG A 89 5.51 4.35 9.49
CA ARG A 89 6.39 5.44 9.95
C ARG A 89 5.91 6.80 9.40
N PHE A 90 5.66 6.87 8.10
CA PHE A 90 5.11 8.06 7.45
C PHE A 90 3.86 8.58 8.18
N TYR A 91 2.85 7.74 8.42
CA TYR A 91 1.63 8.18 9.12
C TYR A 91 1.87 8.60 10.57
N ARG A 92 2.81 7.96 11.26
CA ARG A 92 3.18 8.31 12.64
C ARG A 92 3.87 9.68 12.72
N ASP A 93 4.80 9.93 11.81
CA ASP A 93 5.73 11.06 11.93
C ASP A 93 5.15 12.36 11.35
N THR A 94 4.10 12.26 10.53
CA THR A 94 3.50 13.39 9.82
C THR A 94 2.24 13.94 10.48
N GLY A 95 1.33 13.07 10.92
CA GLY A 95 0.13 13.41 11.69
C GLY A 95 -0.94 14.26 10.99
N TRP A 96 -0.64 15.01 9.92
CA TRP A 96 -1.62 15.92 9.26
C TRP A 96 -2.82 15.21 8.64
N TRP A 97 -2.68 13.93 8.28
CA TRP A 97 -3.76 13.09 7.77
C TRP A 97 -4.84 12.79 8.84
N LEU A 98 -4.53 13.02 10.13
CA LEU A 98 -5.44 12.86 11.28
C LEU A 98 -6.43 14.04 11.35
N THR A 99 -7.24 14.13 10.30
CA THR A 99 -8.28 15.15 10.12
C THR A 99 -9.52 14.49 9.54
N GLY A 100 -10.63 15.24 9.48
CA GLY A 100 -11.89 14.75 8.94
C GLY A 100 -11.78 14.31 7.48
N TYR A 101 -10.96 14.98 6.67
CA TYR A 101 -10.80 14.65 5.24
C TYR A 101 -9.36 14.82 4.81
N ASP A 102 -8.73 13.73 4.36
CA ASP A 102 -7.42 13.77 3.74
C ASP A 102 -7.28 12.69 2.67
N HIS A 103 -6.49 12.98 1.64
CA HIS A 103 -6.28 12.06 0.53
C HIS A 103 -5.53 10.78 0.95
N ASN A 104 -4.74 10.81 2.02
CA ASN A 104 -4.12 9.62 2.61
C ASN A 104 -5.15 8.61 3.11
N HIS A 105 -6.40 9.01 3.39
CA HIS A 105 -7.44 8.06 3.77
C HIS A 105 -7.71 7.03 2.67
N LEU A 106 -7.66 7.45 1.40
CA LEU A 106 -7.79 6.55 0.25
C LEU A 106 -6.53 5.68 0.07
N ARG A 107 -5.35 6.20 0.43
CA ARG A 107 -4.11 5.41 0.42
C ARG A 107 -4.16 4.30 1.48
N ILE A 108 -4.63 4.61 2.68
CA ILE A 108 -4.85 3.63 3.77
C ILE A 108 -5.81 2.53 3.31
N THR A 109 -6.95 2.87 2.70
CA THR A 109 -7.89 1.88 2.14
C THR A 109 -7.21 0.96 1.11
N ARG A 110 -6.40 1.52 0.20
CA ARG A 110 -5.64 0.74 -0.79
C ARG A 110 -4.65 -0.21 -0.12
N ILE A 111 -3.88 0.27 0.86
CA ILE A 111 -2.89 -0.55 1.58
C ILE A 111 -3.60 -1.74 2.24
N LEU A 112 -4.71 -1.51 2.93
CA LEU A 112 -5.49 -2.55 3.59
C LEU A 112 -5.97 -3.64 2.62
N HIS A 113 -6.58 -3.25 1.50
CA HIS A 113 -7.03 -4.20 0.49
C HIS A 113 -5.87 -4.99 -0.12
N SER A 114 -4.77 -4.32 -0.44
CA SER A 114 -3.61 -4.95 -1.07
C SER A 114 -2.94 -5.94 -0.12
N LEU A 115 -2.75 -5.57 1.16
CA LEU A 115 -2.20 -6.49 2.17
C LEU A 115 -3.10 -7.71 2.39
N ARG A 116 -4.41 -7.52 2.49
CA ARG A 116 -5.35 -8.63 2.65
C ARG A 116 -5.27 -9.60 1.48
N LEU A 117 -5.11 -9.08 0.26
CA LEU A 117 -5.06 -9.86 -0.97
C LEU A 117 -3.71 -10.58 -1.16
N LEU A 118 -2.60 -9.89 -0.90
CA LEU A 118 -1.25 -10.34 -1.28
C LEU A 118 -0.45 -10.95 -0.15
N VAL A 119 -0.68 -10.55 1.10
CA VAL A 119 0.06 -11.02 2.27
C VAL A 119 -0.82 -11.89 3.16
N GLY A 120 -2.02 -11.41 3.49
CA GLY A 120 -3.02 -12.15 4.24
C GLY A 120 -3.89 -11.26 5.16
N PRO A 121 -5.01 -11.78 5.67
CA PRO A 121 -5.91 -11.06 6.57
C PRO A 121 -5.22 -10.48 7.80
N GLU A 122 -4.30 -11.23 8.42
CA GLU A 122 -3.60 -10.84 9.64
C GLU A 122 -2.72 -9.60 9.44
N ALA A 123 -2.08 -9.50 8.26
CA ALA A 123 -1.26 -8.35 7.91
C ALA A 123 -2.11 -7.08 7.74
N ALA A 124 -3.26 -7.21 7.05
CA ALA A 124 -4.19 -6.10 6.88
C ALA A 124 -4.79 -5.64 8.23
N GLN A 125 -5.22 -6.58 9.08
CA GLN A 125 -5.77 -6.29 10.40
C GLN A 125 -4.73 -5.65 11.34
N SER A 126 -3.47 -6.09 11.27
CA SER A 126 -2.38 -5.49 12.05
C SER A 126 -2.11 -4.05 11.64
N PHE A 127 -2.08 -3.77 10.33
CA PHE A 127 -1.96 -2.41 9.81
C PHE A 127 -3.18 -1.56 10.21
N HIS A 128 -4.40 -2.10 10.07
CA HIS A 128 -5.64 -1.41 10.46
C HIS A 128 -5.60 -1.00 11.93
N LYS A 129 -5.25 -1.92 12.83
CA LYS A 129 -5.14 -1.67 14.28
C LYS A 129 -4.13 -0.56 14.58
N ALA A 130 -3.00 -0.53 13.87
CA ALA A 130 -2.00 0.52 14.06
C ALA A 130 -2.52 1.90 13.62
N ILE A 131 -3.26 1.99 12.52
CA ILE A 131 -3.90 3.23 12.06
C ILE A 131 -4.97 3.70 13.05
N LEU A 132 -5.84 2.80 13.53
CA LEU A 132 -6.86 3.14 14.53
C LEU A 132 -6.25 3.63 15.84
N ALA A 133 -5.15 3.02 16.28
CA ALA A 133 -4.45 3.50 17.47
C ALA A 133 -3.93 4.94 17.33
N MET A 134 -3.47 5.34 16.14
CA MET A 134 -3.08 6.74 15.87
C MET A 134 -4.30 7.68 15.85
N HIS A 135 -5.39 7.23 15.23
CA HIS A 135 -6.67 7.95 15.23
C HIS A 135 -7.20 8.19 16.64
N ASP A 136 -7.27 7.15 17.47
CA ASP A 136 -7.78 7.23 18.85
C ASP A 136 -6.89 8.13 19.71
N ALA A 137 -5.57 7.99 19.60
CA ALA A 137 -4.61 8.82 20.34
C ALA A 137 -4.71 10.32 19.99
N ALA A 138 -5.17 10.66 18.79
CA ALA A 138 -5.38 12.04 18.34
C ALA A 138 -6.79 12.59 18.63
N GLY A 139 -7.61 11.87 19.41
CA GLY A 139 -8.97 12.29 19.75
C GLY A 139 -10.01 11.94 18.67
N ALA A 140 -9.79 10.88 17.91
CA ALA A 140 -10.69 10.34 16.90
C ALA A 140 -11.11 11.33 15.77
N PRO A 141 -10.18 11.99 15.06
CA PRO A 141 -10.50 13.08 14.13
C PRO A 141 -11.02 12.64 12.75
N VAL A 142 -10.85 11.36 12.38
CA VAL A 142 -11.19 10.84 11.05
C VAL A 142 -12.69 10.60 10.92
N ASN A 143 -13.27 10.95 9.77
CA ASN A 143 -14.69 10.78 9.51
C ASN A 143 -15.14 9.30 9.48
N ALA A 144 -16.41 9.04 9.84
CA ALA A 144 -16.99 7.69 9.89
C ALA A 144 -16.99 6.94 8.54
N ARG A 145 -17.04 7.65 7.41
CA ARG A 145 -17.03 7.02 6.07
C ARG A 145 -15.67 6.39 5.78
N SER A 146 -14.57 7.09 6.08
CA SER A 146 -13.21 6.55 5.94
C SER A 146 -13.02 5.34 6.85
N LEU A 147 -13.45 5.42 8.12
CA LEU A 147 -13.37 4.30 9.07
C LEU A 147 -14.14 3.06 8.57
N HIS A 148 -15.35 3.24 8.03
CA HIS A 148 -16.12 2.15 7.45
C HIS A 148 -15.39 1.49 6.27
N TYR A 149 -14.82 2.28 5.35
CA TYR A 149 -14.02 1.73 4.24
C TYR A 149 -12.78 0.98 4.73
N TRP A 150 -12.14 1.43 5.82
CA TRP A 150 -10.97 0.73 6.37
C TRP A 150 -11.35 -0.61 7.01
N ALA A 151 -12.47 -0.68 7.73
CA ALA A 151 -12.98 -1.93 8.30
C ALA A 151 -13.29 -2.97 7.20
N GLU A 152 -14.02 -2.58 6.16
CA GLU A 152 -14.33 -3.44 5.00
C GLU A 152 -13.06 -3.93 4.29
N ALA A 153 -12.09 -3.03 4.09
CA ALA A 153 -10.83 -3.35 3.44
C ALA A 153 -9.97 -4.33 4.27
N ALA A 154 -9.92 -4.14 5.58
CA ALA A 154 -9.23 -5.02 6.52
C ALA A 154 -9.94 -6.38 6.71
N GLY A 155 -11.25 -6.43 6.43
CA GLY A 155 -12.08 -7.60 6.72
C GLY A 155 -12.33 -7.76 8.23
N SER A 156 -12.57 -6.65 8.91
CA SER A 156 -12.81 -6.56 10.36
C SER A 156 -14.18 -5.99 10.67
#